data_AF-A0AAV0ENI3-F1
#
_entry.id   AF-A0AAV0ENI3-F1
#
_cell.length_a   1.000
_cell.length_b   1.000
_cell.length_c   1.000
_cell.angle_alpha   90.00
_cell.angle_beta   90.00
_cell.angle_gamma   90.00
#
_symmetry.space_group_name_H-M   'P 1'
#
loop_
_entity.id
_entity.type
_entity.pdbx_description
1 polymer ?
#
loop_
_entity_poly.entity_id
_entity_poly.type
_entity_poly.pdbx_seq_one_letter_code
_entity_poly.pdbx_strand_id
1 'polypeptide(L)'
;MPFVSELYNRNVFTNLVYFQHCKTLLVRPLLEFSKEDMYKICQAADQKWVEDPTNQSQVFARNRIRLALTGLSSSTFKAELQSVITTCQRTRMRIDRICSNLIHHVVIIAPLGYAVIDLGLLNSSEVQDIILSKFISLILQFVSQRRRHIRGSALKLVLDYIRTSPCKTCLTAAGCYLSPVPGSKGTKLMVCCSPNDNLPLKTELLDTFTNNEQKCSPSDKEQIIAELKLYADQFYQDDTGLDILDLRTADSVLVEAKRKGILSDSTYKCIVSLQEKEGENFRSQSDIIRGFKLENEETVNYYPSRVLYQEHIGYFMNRFLVKWNMSKKFEERGNFCSLCAIGQDLAAEVRHMVDADWLYLAKLANTSKQLVLASGDVRNGRISCADYVKQSAQRALVALKSIPVAARRALPVLVNSDGLLLSIPSVGFEHCPCFVASAVFKPMVPLGGGYCTFL
;
A
#
# COMPACT_ATOMS: atom_id res chain seq x y z
N MET A 1 23.02 -11.76 -13.93
CA MET A 1 22.76 -10.44 -13.30
C MET A 1 22.18 -10.66 -11.90
N PRO A 2 22.52 -9.82 -10.91
CA PRO A 2 21.97 -9.99 -9.57
C PRO A 2 20.46 -9.73 -9.60
N PHE A 3 19.68 -10.63 -9.00
CA PHE A 3 18.23 -10.45 -8.95
C PHE A 3 17.89 -9.39 -7.93
N VAL A 4 17.16 -8.37 -8.35
CA VAL A 4 16.85 -7.21 -7.52
C VAL A 4 15.37 -7.17 -7.20
N SER A 5 15.01 -6.67 -6.02
CA SER A 5 13.63 -6.39 -5.65
C SER A 5 13.55 -5.06 -4.93
N GLU A 6 12.63 -4.20 -5.32
CA GLU A 6 12.34 -3.00 -4.55
C GLU A 6 11.49 -3.36 -3.33
N LEU A 7 11.91 -2.89 -2.15
CA LEU A 7 11.19 -2.95 -0.90
C LEU A 7 10.97 -1.52 -0.41
N TYR A 8 9.75 -1.19 -0.01
CA TYR A 8 9.45 0.13 0.53
C TYR A 8 9.59 0.06 2.04
N ASN A 9 10.48 0.86 2.62
CA ASN A 9 10.79 0.78 4.04
C ASN A 9 9.53 1.03 4.89
N ARG A 10 9.45 0.39 6.07
CA ARG A 10 8.42 0.66 7.08
C ARG A 10 8.74 1.91 7.89
N ASN A 11 10.03 2.25 8.03
CA ASN A 11 10.54 3.36 8.85
C ASN A 11 10.93 4.52 7.94
N VAL A 12 10.42 5.70 8.25
CA VAL A 12 10.68 6.92 7.49
C VAL A 12 11.90 7.59 8.11
N PHE A 13 13.07 7.50 7.46
CA PHE A 13 14.22 8.32 7.84
C PHE A 13 14.06 9.71 7.23
N THR A 14 13.95 10.73 8.06
CA THR A 14 13.84 12.12 7.62
C THR A 14 15.17 12.85 7.76
N ASN A 15 15.75 13.25 6.62
CA ASN A 15 16.44 14.53 6.56
C ASN A 15 15.43 15.58 6.07
N LEU A 16 15.24 16.62 6.87
CA LEU A 16 14.16 17.64 6.84
C LEU A 16 13.99 18.45 5.55
N VAL A 17 14.65 18.09 4.45
CA VAL A 17 14.58 18.82 3.17
C VAL A 17 14.06 17.95 2.03
N TYR A 18 14.16 16.62 2.12
CA TYR A 18 13.70 15.71 1.07
C TYR A 18 12.97 14.50 1.67
N PHE A 19 11.64 14.59 1.76
CA PHE A 19 10.78 13.42 1.94
C PHE A 19 10.79 12.59 0.66
N GLN A 20 11.84 11.80 0.48
CA GLN A 20 11.95 10.83 -0.60
C GLN A 20 11.52 9.47 -0.05
N HIS A 21 10.71 8.73 -0.80
CA HIS A 21 10.42 7.34 -0.45
C HIS A 21 11.75 6.59 -0.32
N CYS A 22 12.12 6.19 0.90
CA CYS A 22 13.29 5.35 1.11
C CYS A 22 13.00 3.98 0.50
N LYS A 23 13.37 3.84 -0.77
CA LYS A 23 13.39 2.56 -1.47
C LYS A 23 14.58 1.77 -0.96
N THR A 24 14.31 0.60 -0.40
CA THR A 24 15.33 -0.39 -0.08
C THR A 24 15.45 -1.33 -1.26
N LEU A 25 16.65 -1.43 -1.81
CA LEU A 25 16.95 -2.37 -2.88
C LEU A 25 17.44 -3.68 -2.26
N LEU A 26 16.67 -4.77 -2.44
CA LEU A 26 17.11 -6.11 -2.05
C LEU A 26 17.80 -6.77 -3.24
N VAL A 27 19.10 -7.02 -3.13
CA VAL A 27 19.91 -7.64 -4.17
C VAL A 27 20.20 -9.09 -3.78
N ARG A 28 20.12 -10.02 -4.74
CA ARG A 28 20.45 -11.45 -4.58
C ARG A 28 21.57 -11.84 -5.55
N PRO A 29 22.84 -11.55 -5.22
CA PRO A 29 23.98 -11.79 -6.12
C PRO A 29 24.21 -13.27 -6.42
N LEU A 30 23.86 -14.15 -5.48
CA LEU A 30 24.16 -15.58 -5.54
C LEU A 30 23.05 -16.42 -6.19
N LEU A 31 22.00 -15.80 -6.75
CA LEU A 31 20.84 -16.55 -7.25
C LEU A 31 21.16 -17.40 -8.49
N GLU A 32 22.15 -17.01 -9.29
CA GLU A 32 22.59 -17.74 -10.50
C GLU A 32 23.53 -18.90 -10.18
N PHE A 33 24.02 -19.01 -8.94
CA PHE A 33 24.97 -20.05 -8.55
C PHE A 33 24.24 -21.25 -7.96
N SER A 34 24.70 -22.46 -8.34
CA SER A 34 24.25 -23.68 -7.68
C SER A 34 24.89 -23.82 -6.29
N LYS A 35 24.32 -24.70 -5.45
CA LYS A 35 24.92 -24.99 -4.13
C LYS A 35 26.31 -25.60 -4.30
N GLU A 36 26.51 -26.42 -5.33
CA GLU A 36 27.79 -27.02 -5.68
C GLU A 36 28.83 -25.96 -6.06
N ASP A 37 28.43 -24.93 -6.80
CA ASP A 37 29.32 -23.82 -7.15
C ASP A 37 29.76 -23.07 -5.89
N MET A 38 28.85 -22.84 -4.94
CA MET A 38 29.17 -22.21 -3.66
C MET A 38 30.20 -23.02 -2.87
N TYR A 39 30.06 -24.35 -2.82
CA TYR A 39 31.05 -25.21 -2.17
C TYR A 39 32.43 -25.13 -2.84
N LYS A 40 32.48 -25.18 -4.17
CA LYS A 40 33.75 -25.06 -4.91
C LYS A 40 34.42 -23.71 -4.67
N ILE A 41 33.64 -22.63 -4.64
CA ILE A 41 34.14 -21.27 -4.34
C ILE A 41 34.72 -21.21 -2.93
N CYS A 42 34.00 -21.74 -1.93
CA CYS A 42 34.51 -21.78 -0.55
C CYS A 42 35.78 -22.63 -0.43
N GLN A 43 35.83 -23.80 -1.06
CA GLN A 43 37.02 -24.66 -1.06
C GLN A 43 38.22 -24.00 -1.73
N ALA A 44 38.04 -23.38 -2.90
CA ALA A 44 39.10 -22.69 -3.61
C ALA A 44 39.65 -21.48 -2.84
N ALA A 45 38.82 -20.85 -2.01
CA ALA A 45 39.20 -19.73 -1.15
C ALA A 45 39.68 -20.14 0.26
N ASP A 46 39.79 -21.45 0.54
CA ASP A 46 40.04 -22.00 1.89
C ASP A 46 39.11 -21.42 2.99
N GLN A 47 37.88 -21.10 2.59
CA GLN A 47 36.88 -20.53 3.48
C GLN A 47 36.11 -21.66 4.17
N LYS A 48 36.20 -21.72 5.50
CA LYS A 48 35.40 -22.65 6.31
C LYS A 48 33.94 -22.18 6.39
N TRP A 49 33.00 -23.14 6.43
CA TRP A 49 31.57 -22.90 6.62
C TRP A 49 30.99 -23.87 7.67
N VAL A 50 29.78 -23.56 8.15
CA VAL A 50 29.01 -24.38 9.10
C VAL A 50 27.71 -24.82 8.40
N GLU A 51 27.40 -26.11 8.49
CA GLU A 51 26.09 -26.63 8.05
C GLU A 51 25.08 -26.50 9.18
N ASP A 52 24.00 -25.75 8.94
CA ASP A 52 22.91 -25.62 9.90
C ASP A 52 22.15 -26.97 10.03
N PRO A 53 22.06 -27.56 11.23
CA PRO A 53 21.39 -28.84 11.44
C PRO A 53 19.89 -28.81 11.08
N THR A 54 19.25 -27.64 11.13
CA THR A 54 17.83 -27.48 10.75
C THR A 54 17.57 -27.80 9.27
N ASN A 55 18.61 -27.81 8.43
CA ASN A 55 18.51 -28.21 7.03
C ASN A 55 18.04 -29.66 6.84
N GLN A 56 18.19 -30.52 7.86
CA GLN A 56 17.75 -31.91 7.83
C GLN A 56 16.30 -32.09 8.31
N SER A 57 15.69 -31.05 8.90
CA SER A 57 14.32 -31.13 9.42
C SER A 57 13.30 -31.27 8.29
N GLN A 58 12.48 -32.31 8.33
CA GLN A 58 11.40 -32.54 7.37
C GLN A 58 10.09 -31.82 7.73
N VAL A 59 10.07 -31.05 8.83
CA VAL A 59 8.89 -30.26 9.24
C VAL A 59 8.54 -29.21 8.18
N PHE A 60 9.55 -28.60 7.58
CA PHE A 60 9.39 -27.52 6.61
C PHE A 60 9.28 -28.05 5.18
N ALA A 61 8.22 -27.65 4.46
CA ALA A 61 8.01 -28.00 3.05
C ALA A 61 9.22 -27.70 2.17
N ARG A 62 9.91 -26.58 2.42
CA ARG A 62 11.15 -26.20 1.72
C ARG A 62 12.22 -27.30 1.77
N ASN A 63 12.42 -27.93 2.94
CA ASN A 63 13.43 -28.97 3.09
C ASN A 63 13.00 -30.28 2.41
N ARG A 64 11.71 -30.64 2.50
CA ARG A 64 11.16 -31.81 1.79
C ARG A 64 11.27 -31.66 0.28
N ILE A 65 10.91 -30.49 -0.25
CA ILE A 65 11.08 -30.14 -1.67
C ILE A 65 12.55 -30.23 -2.07
N ARG A 66 13.46 -29.66 -1.28
CA ARG A 66 14.91 -29.72 -1.54
C ARG A 66 15.41 -31.17 -1.63
N LEU A 67 15.01 -32.03 -0.70
CA LEU A 67 15.35 -33.45 -0.71
C LEU A 67 14.76 -34.18 -1.93
N ALA A 68 13.49 -33.94 -2.27
CA ALA A 68 12.88 -34.53 -3.45
C ALA A 68 13.62 -34.14 -4.73
N LEU A 69 13.99 -32.86 -4.87
CA LEU A 69 14.72 -32.36 -6.04
C LEU A 69 16.11 -32.98 -6.17
N THR A 70 16.81 -33.32 -5.08
CA THR A 70 18.11 -34.00 -5.17
C THR A 70 18.05 -35.34 -5.90
N GLY A 71 16.93 -36.07 -5.80
CA GLY A 71 16.73 -37.34 -6.50
C GLY A 71 16.15 -37.21 -7.92
N LEU A 72 15.63 -36.04 -8.29
CA LEU A 72 14.85 -35.82 -9.52
C LEU A 72 15.54 -34.88 -10.53
N SER A 73 16.57 -34.16 -10.08
CA SER A 73 17.14 -33.04 -10.82
C SER A 73 18.15 -33.45 -11.89
N SER A 74 17.67 -33.83 -13.08
CA SER A 74 18.50 -33.93 -14.29
C SER A 74 18.90 -32.56 -14.82
N SER A 75 19.92 -32.51 -15.69
CA SER A 75 20.30 -31.27 -16.40
C SER A 75 19.14 -30.70 -17.22
N THR A 76 18.38 -31.58 -17.89
CA THR A 76 17.17 -31.23 -18.64
C THR A 76 16.10 -30.61 -17.75
N PHE A 77 15.82 -31.22 -16.59
CA PHE A 77 14.85 -30.69 -15.63
C PHE A 77 15.19 -29.26 -15.21
N LYS A 78 16.47 -29.00 -14.86
CA LYS A 78 16.94 -27.66 -14.46
C LYS A 78 16.78 -26.66 -15.61
N ALA A 79 17.17 -27.05 -16.84
CA ALA A 79 17.09 -26.18 -18.00
C ALA A 79 15.64 -25.81 -18.36
N GLU A 80 14.73 -26.78 -18.36
CA GLU A 80 13.30 -26.54 -18.62
C GLU A 80 12.66 -25.67 -17.52
N LEU A 81 12.96 -25.93 -16.25
CA LEU A 81 12.48 -25.10 -15.15
C LEU A 81 12.97 -23.64 -15.26
N GLN A 82 14.25 -23.46 -15.60
CA GLN A 82 14.81 -22.13 -15.85
C GLN A 82 14.14 -21.45 -17.04
N SER A 83 13.82 -22.18 -18.10
CA SER A 83 13.07 -21.65 -19.24
C SER A 83 11.67 -21.16 -18.82
N VAL A 84 10.95 -21.95 -18.00
CA VAL A 84 9.64 -21.52 -17.46
C VAL A 84 9.77 -20.25 -16.62
N ILE A 85 10.77 -20.16 -15.74
CA ILE A 85 11.01 -18.97 -14.91
C ILE A 85 11.27 -17.74 -15.78
N THR A 86 12.17 -17.85 -16.76
CA THR A 86 12.48 -16.76 -17.69
C THR A 86 11.26 -16.31 -18.48
N THR A 87 10.43 -17.25 -18.96
CA THR A 87 9.20 -16.91 -19.68
C THR A 87 8.17 -16.23 -18.76
N CYS A 88 8.01 -16.70 -17.52
CA CYS A 88 7.14 -16.04 -16.55
C CYS A 88 7.58 -14.61 -16.23
N GLN A 89 8.89 -14.37 -16.12
CA GLN A 89 9.45 -13.03 -15.92
C GLN A 89 9.14 -12.11 -17.11
N ARG A 90 9.33 -12.60 -18.34
CA ARG A 90 8.99 -11.87 -19.57
C ARG A 90 7.50 -11.49 -19.61
N THR A 91 6.62 -12.46 -19.40
CA THR A 91 5.17 -12.22 -19.38
C THR A 91 4.79 -11.23 -18.29
N ARG A 92 5.38 -11.31 -17.09
CA ARG A 92 5.15 -10.35 -16.01
C ARG A 92 5.57 -8.92 -16.40
N MET A 93 6.76 -8.73 -16.97
CA MET A 93 7.23 -7.42 -17.40
C MET A 93 6.30 -6.80 -18.46
N ARG A 94 5.83 -7.62 -19.41
CA ARG A 94 4.83 -7.20 -20.41
C ARG A 94 3.51 -6.78 -19.77
N ILE A 95 3.00 -7.55 -18.82
CA ILE A 95 1.77 -7.20 -18.07
C ILE A 95 1.97 -5.91 -17.27
N ASP A 96 3.11 -5.75 -16.59
CA ASP A 96 3.43 -4.54 -15.82
C ASP A 96 3.44 -3.30 -16.75
N ARG A 97 4.00 -3.40 -17.96
CA ARG A 97 3.97 -2.34 -18.98
C ARG A 97 2.55 -2.02 -19.45
N ILE A 98 1.76 -3.03 -19.79
CA ILE A 98 0.36 -2.84 -20.20
C ILE A 98 -0.42 -2.15 -19.08
N CYS A 99 -0.25 -2.60 -17.83
CA CYS A 99 -0.91 -2.00 -16.67
C CYS A 99 -0.48 -0.55 -16.45
N SER A 100 0.81 -0.21 -16.64
CA SER A 100 1.30 1.16 -16.55
C SER A 100 0.64 2.07 -17.58
N ASN A 101 0.52 1.61 -18.83
CA ASN A 101 -0.17 2.35 -19.89
C ASN A 101 -1.65 2.51 -19.56
N LEU A 102 -2.33 1.42 -19.15
CA LEU A 102 -3.74 1.48 -18.75
C LEU A 102 -3.95 2.49 -17.62
N ILE A 103 -3.14 2.45 -16.55
CA ILE A 103 -3.24 3.40 -15.44
C ILE A 103 -3.12 4.83 -15.94
N HIS A 104 -2.17 5.12 -16.82
CA HIS A 104 -1.99 6.46 -17.37
C HIS A 104 -3.20 6.95 -18.19
N HIS A 105 -3.85 6.06 -18.94
CA HIS A 105 -4.96 6.41 -19.84
C HIS A 105 -6.34 6.42 -19.17
N VAL A 106 -6.59 5.52 -18.22
CA VAL A 106 -7.96 5.27 -17.71
C VAL A 106 -8.15 5.67 -16.25
N VAL A 107 -7.09 5.98 -15.52
CA VAL A 107 -7.16 6.27 -14.08
C VAL A 107 -6.79 7.72 -13.79
N ILE A 108 -7.67 8.40 -13.04
CA ILE A 108 -7.42 9.72 -12.47
C ILE A 108 -7.23 9.58 -10.97
N ILE A 109 -6.08 10.00 -10.44
CA ILE A 109 -5.84 10.06 -8.99
C ILE A 109 -6.18 11.46 -8.49
N ALA A 110 -7.15 11.55 -7.58
CA ALA A 110 -7.53 12.81 -6.96
C ALA A 110 -6.49 13.24 -5.89
N PRO A 111 -6.35 14.55 -5.59
CA PRO A 111 -5.40 15.06 -4.59
C PRO A 111 -5.59 14.48 -3.17
N LEU A 112 -6.78 13.99 -2.86
CA LEU A 112 -7.13 13.35 -1.57
C LEU A 112 -6.93 11.82 -1.59
N GLY A 113 -6.32 11.30 -2.65
CA GLY A 113 -5.83 9.94 -2.76
C GLY A 113 -6.84 8.86 -3.17
N TYR A 114 -8.08 9.23 -3.49
CA TYR A 114 -9.02 8.29 -4.13
C TYR A 114 -8.76 8.26 -5.64
N ALA A 115 -9.13 7.16 -6.29
CA ALA A 115 -8.97 6.97 -7.72
C ALA A 115 -10.33 6.97 -8.43
N VAL A 116 -10.36 7.44 -9.67
CA VAL A 116 -11.49 7.30 -10.58
C VAL A 116 -11.01 6.55 -11.81
N ILE A 117 -11.66 5.43 -12.11
CA ILE A 117 -11.39 4.57 -13.26
C ILE A 117 -12.48 4.80 -14.29
N ASP A 118 -12.11 5.14 -15.52
CA ASP A 118 -13.05 5.20 -16.63
C ASP A 118 -13.23 3.80 -17.23
N LEU A 119 -14.39 3.18 -16.97
CA LEU A 119 -14.70 1.83 -17.44
C LEU A 119 -15.00 1.78 -18.94
N GLY A 120 -15.42 2.91 -19.51
CA GLY A 120 -15.64 3.05 -20.95
C GLY A 120 -14.31 3.06 -21.71
N LEU A 121 -13.30 3.79 -21.21
CA LEU A 121 -11.96 3.76 -21.80
C LEU A 121 -11.21 2.46 -21.52
N LEU A 122 -11.47 1.81 -20.38
CA LEU A 122 -10.86 0.53 -20.04
C LEU A 122 -11.32 -0.61 -20.95
N ASN A 123 -12.52 -0.53 -21.55
CA ASN A 123 -13.15 -1.62 -22.31
C ASN A 123 -13.02 -2.96 -21.57
N SER A 124 -13.53 -2.99 -20.33
CA SER A 124 -13.26 -4.09 -19.40
C SER A 124 -13.58 -5.48 -19.95
N SER A 125 -14.46 -5.64 -20.95
CA SER A 125 -14.79 -6.90 -21.62
C SER A 125 -13.67 -7.46 -22.51
N GLU A 126 -12.84 -6.59 -23.10
CA GLU A 126 -11.79 -6.98 -24.06
C GLU A 126 -10.45 -7.26 -23.38
N VAL A 127 -10.22 -6.68 -22.21
CA VAL A 127 -8.99 -6.87 -21.45
C VAL A 127 -8.94 -8.31 -20.90
N GLN A 128 -7.78 -8.96 -20.98
CA GLN A 128 -7.59 -10.29 -20.40
C GLN A 128 -7.62 -10.24 -18.86
N ASP A 129 -8.14 -11.29 -18.22
CA ASP A 129 -8.28 -11.35 -16.76
C ASP A 129 -6.96 -11.20 -16.01
N ILE A 130 -5.85 -11.74 -16.52
CA ILE A 130 -4.54 -11.62 -15.88
C ILE A 130 -4.06 -10.16 -15.81
N ILE A 131 -4.29 -9.40 -16.89
CA ILE A 131 -3.97 -7.97 -16.99
C ILE A 131 -4.91 -7.19 -16.07
N LEU A 132 -6.22 -7.44 -16.17
CA LEU A 132 -7.23 -6.75 -15.37
C LEU A 132 -7.03 -7.00 -13.86
N SER A 133 -6.71 -8.23 -13.48
CA SER A 133 -6.38 -8.65 -12.10
C SER A 133 -5.21 -7.85 -11.54
N LYS A 134 -4.13 -7.75 -12.31
CA LYS A 134 -2.94 -7.01 -11.92
C LYS A 134 -3.23 -5.51 -11.84
N PHE A 135 -3.86 -4.95 -12.86
CA PHE A 135 -4.27 -3.54 -12.92
C PHE A 135 -5.10 -3.14 -11.69
N ILE A 136 -6.16 -3.89 -11.39
CA ILE A 136 -7.02 -3.66 -10.21
C ILE A 136 -6.21 -3.77 -8.93
N SER A 137 -5.33 -4.78 -8.83
CA SER A 137 -4.52 -4.98 -7.63
C SER A 137 -3.62 -3.78 -7.34
N LEU A 138 -3.00 -3.19 -8.37
CA LEU A 138 -2.16 -2.00 -8.22
C LEU A 138 -2.97 -0.81 -7.68
N ILE A 139 -4.18 -0.59 -8.18
CA ILE A 139 -5.05 0.51 -7.74
C ILE A 139 -5.54 0.27 -6.31
N LEU A 140 -6.03 -0.92 -6.01
CA LEU A 140 -6.55 -1.25 -4.68
C LEU A 140 -5.46 -1.19 -3.61
N GLN A 141 -4.25 -1.67 -3.90
CA GLN A 141 -3.11 -1.57 -2.99
C GLN A 141 -2.67 -0.12 -2.79
N PHE A 142 -2.67 0.70 -3.85
CA PHE A 142 -2.41 2.12 -3.76
C PHE A 142 -3.47 2.86 -2.93
N VAL A 143 -4.76 2.63 -3.17
CA VAL A 143 -5.82 3.37 -2.45
C VAL A 143 -5.90 2.92 -0.98
N SER A 144 -5.76 1.62 -0.70
CA SER A 144 -5.82 1.07 0.66
C SER A 144 -4.52 1.14 1.45
N GLN A 145 -3.39 1.41 0.78
CA GLN A 145 -2.03 1.32 1.34
C GLN A 145 -1.69 -0.05 1.94
N ARG A 146 -2.39 -1.11 1.53
CA ARG A 146 -2.09 -2.47 1.95
C ARG A 146 -0.94 -3.01 1.12
N ARG A 147 0.15 -3.37 1.80
CA ARG A 147 1.34 -3.97 1.19
C ARG A 147 1.15 -5.44 0.81
N ARG A 148 0.21 -6.14 1.47
CA ARG A 148 -0.07 -7.56 1.20
C ARG A 148 -0.78 -7.70 -0.15
N HIS A 149 -0.50 -8.81 -0.85
CA HIS A 149 -1.26 -9.19 -2.03
C HIS A 149 -2.75 -9.38 -1.69
N ILE A 150 -3.60 -9.07 -2.66
CA ILE A 150 -5.05 -9.23 -2.52
C ILE A 150 -5.37 -10.72 -2.61
N ARG A 151 -6.19 -11.21 -1.68
CA ARG A 151 -6.64 -12.61 -1.70
C ARG A 151 -7.40 -12.89 -3.00
N GLY A 152 -7.16 -14.06 -3.60
CA GLY A 152 -7.75 -14.42 -4.90
C GLY A 152 -9.28 -14.33 -4.93
N SER A 153 -9.96 -14.72 -3.85
CA SER A 153 -11.43 -14.60 -3.74
C SER A 153 -11.92 -13.15 -3.77
N ALA A 154 -11.23 -12.25 -3.08
CA ALA A 154 -11.56 -10.82 -3.11
C ALA A 154 -11.26 -10.20 -4.48
N LEU A 155 -10.16 -10.61 -5.13
CA LEU A 155 -9.82 -10.13 -6.46
C LEU A 155 -10.83 -10.60 -7.51
N LYS A 156 -11.23 -11.87 -7.47
CA LYS A 156 -12.28 -12.44 -8.32
C LYS A 156 -13.59 -11.67 -8.19
N LEU A 157 -14.00 -11.40 -6.94
CA LEU A 157 -15.20 -10.63 -6.67
C LEU A 157 -15.15 -9.22 -7.29
N VAL A 158 -13.99 -8.55 -7.25
CA VAL A 158 -13.82 -7.22 -7.85
C VAL A 158 -13.77 -7.29 -9.38
N LEU A 159 -13.17 -8.33 -9.96
CA LEU A 159 -13.18 -8.59 -11.40
C LEU A 159 -14.61 -8.75 -11.90
N ASP A 160 -15.38 -9.65 -11.28
CA ASP A 160 -16.78 -9.89 -11.63
C ASP A 160 -17.58 -8.58 -11.57
N TYR A 161 -17.38 -7.80 -10.50
CA TYR A 161 -18.02 -6.49 -10.34
C TYR A 161 -17.67 -5.50 -11.47
N ILE A 162 -16.40 -5.41 -11.89
CA ILE A 162 -15.98 -4.53 -12.99
C ILE A 162 -16.50 -5.02 -14.34
N ARG A 163 -16.58 -6.34 -14.55
CA ARG A 163 -17.13 -6.95 -15.76
C ARG A 163 -18.63 -6.72 -15.92
N THR A 164 -19.37 -6.56 -14.81
CA THR A 164 -20.80 -6.22 -14.82
C THR A 164 -21.13 -4.77 -15.19
N SER A 165 -20.28 -4.13 -16.01
CA SER A 165 -20.46 -2.75 -16.47
C SER A 165 -21.79 -2.55 -17.21
N PRO A 166 -22.54 -1.45 -16.97
CA PRO A 166 -22.23 -0.35 -16.07
C PRO A 166 -22.45 -0.70 -14.58
N CYS A 167 -21.54 -0.24 -13.71
CA CYS A 167 -21.64 -0.49 -12.27
C CYS A 167 -22.86 0.24 -11.66
N LYS A 168 -23.74 -0.49 -10.99
CA LYS A 168 -24.96 0.05 -10.35
C LYS A 168 -24.94 0.03 -8.83
N THR A 169 -24.17 -0.87 -8.24
CA THR A 169 -24.10 -1.08 -6.79
C THR A 169 -22.76 -0.59 -6.23
N CYS A 170 -22.61 -0.59 -4.91
CA CYS A 170 -21.34 -0.33 -4.26
C CYS A 170 -20.76 -1.63 -3.71
N LEU A 171 -19.43 -1.69 -3.56
CA LEU A 171 -18.72 -2.87 -3.11
C LEU A 171 -17.56 -2.50 -2.19
N THR A 172 -17.41 -3.19 -1.06
CA THR A 172 -16.21 -3.08 -0.21
C THR A 172 -15.34 -4.32 -0.38
N ALA A 173 -14.11 -4.13 -0.85
CA ALA A 173 -13.15 -5.23 -1.04
C ALA A 173 -11.72 -4.74 -0.84
N ALA A 174 -10.86 -5.62 -0.28
CA ALA A 174 -9.43 -5.35 -0.10
C ALA A 174 -9.09 -4.02 0.61
N GLY A 175 -9.96 -3.52 1.51
CA GLY A 175 -9.75 -2.24 2.20
C GLY A 175 -10.09 -1.00 1.36
N CYS A 176 -10.79 -1.19 0.25
CA CYS A 176 -11.34 -0.12 -0.57
C CYS A 176 -12.86 -0.20 -0.61
N TYR A 177 -13.49 0.96 -0.75
CA TYR A 177 -14.89 1.14 -1.09
C TYR A 177 -15.00 1.55 -2.55
N LEU A 178 -15.68 0.75 -3.34
CA LEU A 178 -15.88 0.89 -4.78
C LEU A 178 -17.32 1.34 -5.02
N SER A 179 -17.51 2.39 -5.81
CA SER A 179 -18.85 2.89 -6.13
C SER A 179 -18.87 3.62 -7.47
N PRO A 180 -19.98 3.60 -8.23
CA PRO A 180 -20.10 4.40 -9.44
C PRO A 180 -20.01 5.90 -9.12
N VAL A 181 -19.35 6.66 -10.00
CA VAL A 181 -19.28 8.12 -9.85
C VAL A 181 -20.67 8.71 -10.08
N PRO A 182 -21.17 9.59 -9.18
CA PRO A 182 -22.46 10.25 -9.37
C PRO A 182 -22.53 10.97 -10.73
N GLY A 183 -23.63 10.79 -11.46
CA GLY A 183 -23.83 11.38 -12.79
C GLY A 183 -23.15 10.65 -13.96
N SER A 184 -22.29 9.64 -13.70
CA SER A 184 -21.62 8.87 -14.77
C SER A 184 -22.48 7.76 -15.39
N LYS A 185 -23.69 7.50 -14.86
CA LYS A 185 -24.53 6.35 -15.24
C LYS A 185 -23.82 4.98 -15.11
N GLY A 186 -22.78 4.90 -14.26
CA GLY A 186 -22.02 3.68 -14.01
C GLY A 186 -20.86 3.41 -14.97
N THR A 187 -20.51 4.36 -15.85
CA THR A 187 -19.35 4.26 -16.76
C THR A 187 -18.02 4.63 -16.09
N LYS A 188 -18.07 5.29 -14.94
CA LYS A 188 -16.87 5.61 -14.14
C LYS A 188 -16.99 5.01 -12.75
N LEU A 189 -15.91 4.37 -12.32
CA LEU A 189 -15.81 3.71 -11.03
C LEU A 189 -14.90 4.53 -10.11
N MET A 190 -15.41 4.92 -8.95
CA MET A 190 -14.62 5.52 -7.89
C MET A 190 -14.11 4.44 -6.95
N VAL A 191 -12.83 4.53 -6.58
CA VAL A 191 -12.17 3.67 -5.60
C VAL A 191 -11.67 4.54 -4.46
N CYS A 192 -12.32 4.44 -3.30
CA CYS A 192 -11.97 5.14 -2.07
C CYS A 192 -11.35 4.17 -1.08
N CYS A 193 -10.53 4.69 -0.15
CA CYS A 193 -10.08 3.86 0.96
C CYS A 193 -11.27 3.62 1.89
N SER A 194 -11.50 2.36 2.27
CA SER A 194 -12.43 2.04 3.34
C SER A 194 -11.67 2.15 4.66
N PRO A 195 -12.04 3.07 5.56
CA PRO A 195 -11.48 3.10 6.90
C PRO A 195 -11.59 1.72 7.53
N ASN A 196 -10.51 1.27 8.16
CA ASN A 196 -10.51 0.09 9.00
C ASN A 196 -10.07 0.61 10.36
N ASP A 197 -10.93 0.51 11.37
CA ASP A 197 -10.73 1.14 12.68
C ASP A 197 -9.43 0.73 13.40
N ASN A 198 -8.79 -0.34 12.89
CA ASN A 198 -7.62 -1.00 13.45
C ASN A 198 -6.26 -0.53 12.86
N LEU A 199 -6.21 0.50 12.01
CA LEU A 199 -4.90 1.00 11.53
C LEU A 199 -4.35 2.08 12.48
N PRO A 200 -3.19 1.86 13.13
CA PRO A 200 -2.61 2.83 14.06
C PRO A 200 -2.26 4.16 13.36
N LEU A 201 -2.36 5.27 14.09
CA LEU A 201 -1.58 6.46 13.75
C LEU A 201 -0.11 6.10 14.02
N LYS A 202 0.72 6.10 12.98
CA LYS A 202 2.16 5.99 13.21
C LYS A 202 2.67 7.37 13.62
N THR A 203 2.68 7.61 14.91
CA THR A 203 3.46 8.70 15.50
C THR A 203 4.89 8.18 15.63
N GLU A 204 5.65 8.18 14.54
CA GLU A 204 7.10 7.98 14.65
C GLU A 204 7.64 9.24 15.33
N LEU A 205 7.99 9.13 16.63
CA LEU A 205 8.86 10.09 17.28
C LEU A 205 10.17 10.09 16.48
N LEU A 206 10.53 11.24 15.92
CA LEU A 206 11.80 11.43 15.25
C LEU A 206 12.93 11.33 16.29
N ASP A 207 13.39 10.13 16.58
CA ASP A 207 14.68 9.98 17.22
C ASP A 207 15.75 10.21 16.14
N THR A 208 16.49 11.31 16.27
CA THR A 208 17.77 11.56 15.61
C THR A 208 18.81 10.55 16.08
N PHE A 209 18.64 9.27 15.75
CA PHE A 209 19.74 8.30 15.82
C PHE A 209 20.58 8.45 14.56
N THR A 210 21.66 9.22 14.68
CA THR A 210 22.81 9.17 13.76
C THR A 210 23.48 7.80 13.91
N ASN A 211 22.91 6.77 13.27
CA ASN A 211 23.64 5.54 13.10
C ASN A 211 24.70 5.77 12.02
N ASN A 212 25.94 5.41 12.35
CA ASN A 212 27.08 5.39 11.43
C ASN A 212 26.75 4.43 10.28
N GLU A 213 26.08 4.94 9.25
CA GLU A 213 25.91 4.22 8.00
C GLU A 213 27.29 4.08 7.35
N GLN A 214 27.76 2.84 7.26
CA GLN A 214 28.81 2.49 6.32
C GLN A 214 28.22 2.71 4.93
N LYS A 215 28.44 3.91 4.39
CA LYS A 215 27.91 4.34 3.10
C LYS A 215 28.46 3.43 2.01
N CYS A 216 27.62 2.52 1.51
CA CYS A 216 27.83 1.94 0.19
C CYS A 216 27.90 3.10 -0.82
N SER A 217 28.90 3.08 -1.71
CA SER A 217 29.20 4.21 -2.58
C SER A 217 27.96 4.57 -3.42
N PRO A 218 27.66 5.87 -3.66
CA PRO A 218 26.52 6.27 -4.49
C PRO A 218 26.56 5.66 -5.90
N SER A 219 27.76 5.42 -6.44
CA SER A 219 27.96 4.87 -7.79
C SER A 219 27.43 3.45 -7.96
N ASP A 220 27.56 2.60 -6.94
CA ASP A 220 27.16 1.19 -7.06
C ASP A 220 25.64 1.05 -7.18
N LYS A 221 24.88 1.89 -6.44
CA LYS A 221 23.41 1.89 -6.50
C LYS A 221 22.90 2.39 -7.84
N GLU A 222 23.48 3.48 -8.34
CA GLU A 222 23.10 4.09 -9.61
C GLU A 222 23.41 3.15 -10.78
N GLN A 223 24.55 2.46 -10.74
CA GLN A 223 24.94 1.46 -11.72
C GLN A 223 23.98 0.25 -11.71
N ILE A 224 23.65 -0.31 -10.54
CA ILE A 224 22.67 -1.42 -10.45
C ILE A 224 21.32 -0.99 -11.03
N ILE A 225 20.84 0.23 -10.74
CA ILE A 225 19.57 0.74 -11.28
C ILE A 225 19.66 0.92 -12.80
N ALA A 226 20.77 1.43 -13.33
CA ALA A 226 20.98 1.61 -14.76
C ALA A 226 21.02 0.27 -15.50
N GLU A 227 21.73 -0.71 -14.96
CA GLU A 227 21.81 -2.08 -15.48
C GLU A 227 20.43 -2.76 -15.48
N LEU A 228 19.63 -2.57 -14.42
CA LEU A 228 18.25 -3.09 -14.37
C LEU A 228 17.35 -2.47 -15.45
N LYS A 229 17.50 -1.17 -15.72
CA LYS A 229 16.74 -0.50 -16.79
C LYS A 229 17.15 -1.03 -18.15
N LEU A 230 18.45 -1.14 -18.41
CA LEU A 230 18.97 -1.72 -19.65
C LEU A 230 18.52 -3.17 -19.85
N TYR A 231 18.53 -3.96 -18.79
CA TYR A 231 18.04 -5.34 -18.81
C TYR A 231 16.56 -5.38 -19.15
N ALA A 232 15.72 -4.58 -18.47
CA ALA A 232 14.30 -4.45 -18.81
C ALA A 232 14.08 -3.99 -20.26
N ASP A 233 14.92 -3.07 -20.75
CA ASP A 233 14.86 -2.55 -22.12
C ASP A 233 15.21 -3.60 -23.19
N GLN A 234 16.15 -4.50 -22.90
CA GLN A 234 16.46 -5.64 -23.76
C GLN A 234 15.27 -6.60 -23.89
N PHE A 235 14.50 -6.80 -22.82
CA PHE A 235 13.26 -7.61 -22.91
C PHE A 235 12.15 -6.93 -23.70
N TYR A 236 12.18 -5.61 -23.89
CA TYR A 236 11.17 -4.91 -24.69
C TYR A 236 11.38 -5.04 -26.20
N GLN A 237 12.56 -5.48 -26.66
CA GLN A 237 12.88 -5.65 -28.08
C GLN A 237 12.65 -7.08 -28.59
N ASP A 238 12.56 -8.06 -27.69
CA ASP A 238 12.43 -9.48 -28.02
C ASP A 238 10.93 -9.84 -28.19
N ASP A 239 10.33 -9.44 -29.32
CA ASP A 239 8.93 -9.74 -29.72
C ASP A 239 8.75 -11.21 -30.18
N THR A 240 9.73 -12.08 -29.88
CA THR A 240 9.79 -13.46 -30.35
C THR A 240 8.94 -14.41 -29.49
N GLY A 241 7.63 -14.38 -29.72
CA GLY A 241 6.83 -15.57 -30.02
C GLY A 241 6.57 -16.67 -28.96
N LEU A 242 7.04 -16.58 -27.72
CA LEU A 242 6.72 -17.57 -26.66
C LEU A 242 6.05 -16.90 -25.47
N ASP A 243 4.80 -16.46 -25.64
CA ASP A 243 4.06 -15.76 -24.59
C ASP A 243 3.11 -16.70 -23.83
N ILE A 244 3.22 -16.69 -22.49
CA ILE A 244 2.31 -17.36 -21.54
C ILE A 244 0.98 -16.57 -21.39
N LEU A 245 0.81 -15.47 -22.12
CA LEU A 245 -0.36 -14.59 -22.06
C LEU A 245 -1.72 -15.28 -22.30
N ASP A 246 -1.74 -16.45 -22.95
CA ASP A 246 -2.97 -17.22 -23.18
C ASP A 246 -3.40 -18.10 -21.99
N LEU A 247 -3.01 -17.71 -20.76
CA LEU A 247 -3.61 -18.26 -19.54
C LEU A 247 -5.11 -17.94 -19.53
N ARG A 248 -5.93 -18.87 -20.04
CA ARG A 248 -7.35 -18.94 -19.71
C ARG A 248 -7.43 -19.07 -18.19
N THR A 249 -8.41 -18.41 -17.57
CA THR A 249 -8.51 -18.16 -16.11
C THR A 249 -8.48 -19.38 -15.18
N ALA A 250 -8.38 -20.59 -15.73
CA ALA A 250 -8.32 -21.87 -15.01
C ALA A 250 -7.04 -22.68 -15.26
N ASP A 251 -6.19 -22.31 -16.21
CA ASP A 251 -5.02 -23.12 -16.57
C ASP A 251 -3.84 -22.82 -15.63
N SER A 252 -3.22 -23.87 -15.09
CA SER A 252 -1.97 -23.74 -14.35
C SER A 252 -0.84 -23.31 -15.30
N VAL A 253 0.09 -22.48 -14.81
CA VAL A 253 1.32 -22.09 -15.53
C VAL A 253 2.04 -23.33 -16.09
N LEU A 254 2.03 -24.44 -15.34
CA LEU A 254 2.66 -25.69 -15.75
C LEU A 254 1.96 -26.33 -16.97
N VAL A 255 0.63 -26.21 -17.06
CA VAL A 255 -0.15 -26.74 -18.19
C VAL A 255 0.14 -25.93 -19.45
N GLU A 256 0.19 -24.60 -19.34
CA GLU A 256 0.54 -23.73 -20.47
C GLU A 256 1.98 -23.96 -20.92
N ALA A 257 2.93 -24.04 -19.98
CA ALA A 257 4.33 -24.29 -20.28
C ALA A 257 4.53 -25.63 -21.00
N LYS A 258 3.80 -26.68 -20.61
CA LYS A 258 3.79 -27.95 -21.35
C LYS A 258 3.20 -27.79 -22.75
N ARG A 259 2.05 -27.10 -22.89
CA ARG A 259 1.38 -26.89 -24.19
C ARG A 259 2.27 -26.14 -25.18
N LYS A 260 3.04 -25.16 -24.71
CA LYS A 260 4.00 -24.37 -25.49
C LYS A 260 5.33 -25.10 -25.72
N GLY A 261 5.48 -26.34 -25.25
CA GLY A 261 6.68 -27.14 -25.43
C GLY A 261 7.88 -26.69 -24.58
N ILE A 262 7.66 -25.86 -23.56
CA ILE A 262 8.72 -25.42 -22.62
C ILE A 262 9.05 -26.55 -21.64
N LEU A 263 8.03 -27.31 -21.22
CA LEU A 263 8.19 -28.48 -20.35
C LEU A 263 7.96 -29.77 -21.13
N SER A 264 8.87 -30.73 -20.96
CA SER A 264 8.64 -32.11 -21.37
C SER A 264 7.57 -32.78 -20.49
N ASP A 265 7.00 -33.89 -21.00
CA ASP A 265 6.04 -34.70 -20.23
C ASP A 265 6.65 -35.24 -18.93
N SER A 266 7.92 -35.61 -18.95
CA SER A 266 8.66 -36.08 -17.77
C SER A 266 8.78 -34.99 -16.71
N THR A 267 9.23 -33.80 -17.09
CA THR A 267 9.40 -32.68 -16.15
C THR A 267 8.07 -32.21 -15.60
N TYR A 268 7.04 -32.07 -16.46
CA TYR A 268 5.70 -31.71 -16.04
C TYR A 268 5.15 -32.68 -14.99
N LYS A 269 5.20 -33.99 -15.25
CA LYS A 269 4.73 -35.02 -14.29
C LYS A 269 5.52 -34.99 -12.99
N CYS A 270 6.83 -34.76 -13.07
CA CYS A 270 7.70 -34.63 -11.89
C CYS A 270 7.26 -33.48 -10.98
N ILE A 271 7.04 -32.28 -11.55
CA ILE A 271 6.61 -31.10 -10.79
C ILE A 271 5.21 -31.30 -10.20
N VAL A 272 4.27 -31.83 -10.99
CA VAL A 272 2.88 -32.07 -10.53
C VAL A 272 2.85 -33.10 -9.40
N SER A 273 3.58 -34.21 -9.54
CA SER A 273 3.67 -35.23 -8.48
C SER A 273 4.25 -34.66 -7.18
N LEU A 274 5.26 -33.79 -7.28
CA LEU A 274 5.81 -33.10 -6.11
C LEU A 274 4.79 -32.15 -5.47
N GLN A 275 4.03 -31.41 -6.29
CA GLN A 275 2.99 -30.51 -5.81
C GLN A 275 1.85 -31.26 -5.11
N GLU A 276 1.40 -32.38 -5.66
CA GLU A 276 0.36 -33.23 -5.08
C GLU A 276 0.80 -33.78 -3.72
N LYS A 277 2.00 -34.38 -3.66
CA LYS A 277 2.57 -34.92 -2.42
C LYS A 277 2.68 -33.87 -1.30
N GLU A 278 3.17 -32.68 -1.63
CA GLU A 278 3.25 -31.60 -0.64
C GLU A 278 1.88 -31.01 -0.29
N GLY A 279 0.92 -31.03 -1.22
CA GLY A 279 -0.48 -30.67 -0.97
C GLY A 279 -1.17 -31.64 0.00
N GLU A 280 -0.94 -32.94 -0.14
CA GLU A 280 -1.43 -33.98 0.78
C GLU A 280 -0.83 -33.83 2.18
N ASN A 281 0.50 -33.60 2.27
CA ASN A 281 1.18 -33.32 3.54
C ASN A 281 0.59 -32.10 4.25
N PHE A 282 0.26 -31.04 3.50
CA PHE A 282 -0.35 -29.85 4.06
C PHE A 282 -1.78 -30.10 4.57
N ARG A 283 -2.61 -30.83 3.81
CA ARG A 283 -3.98 -31.17 4.19
C ARG A 283 -4.03 -32.09 5.42
N SER A 284 -3.24 -33.16 5.41
CA SER A 284 -3.11 -34.10 6.54
C SER A 284 -2.60 -33.44 7.82
N GLN A 285 -1.71 -32.45 7.73
CA GLN A 285 -1.31 -31.64 8.89
C GLN A 285 -2.45 -30.74 9.39
N SER A 286 -3.26 -30.17 8.49
CA SER A 286 -4.40 -29.33 8.89
C SER A 286 -5.51 -30.14 9.60
N ASP A 287 -5.67 -31.42 9.27
CA ASP A 287 -6.61 -32.32 9.95
C ASP A 287 -6.13 -32.70 11.36
N ILE A 288 -4.80 -32.77 11.59
CA ILE A 288 -4.21 -32.95 12.93
C ILE A 288 -4.29 -31.67 13.77
N ILE A 289 -4.08 -30.51 13.15
CA ILE A 289 -4.16 -29.19 13.81
C ILE A 289 -5.62 -28.84 14.18
N ARG A 290 -6.62 -29.46 13.55
CA ARG A 290 -8.04 -29.27 13.94
C ARG A 290 -8.34 -29.76 15.39
N GLY A 291 -7.49 -30.60 15.97
CA GLY A 291 -7.54 -31.01 17.37
C GLY A 291 -6.79 -30.09 18.34
N PHE A 292 -5.93 -29.21 17.84
CA PHE A 292 -5.24 -28.19 18.62
C PHE A 292 -5.77 -26.82 18.21
N LYS A 293 -6.66 -26.23 19.03
CA LYS A 293 -6.92 -24.79 18.98
C LYS A 293 -5.56 -24.09 19.02
N LEU A 294 -5.12 -23.59 17.88
CA LEU A 294 -3.99 -22.68 17.81
C LEU A 294 -4.51 -21.35 18.37
N GLU A 295 -4.56 -21.25 19.69
CA GLU A 295 -4.50 -19.97 20.39
C GLU A 295 -3.14 -19.37 20.04
N ASN A 296 -3.09 -18.64 18.93
CA ASN A 296 -2.11 -17.61 18.61
C ASN A 296 -2.56 -16.93 17.31
N GLU A 297 -3.81 -16.43 17.30
CA GLU A 297 -3.97 -15.09 16.77
C GLU A 297 -3.35 -14.19 17.83
N GLU A 298 -2.16 -13.66 17.56
CA GLU A 298 -1.62 -12.53 18.31
C GLU A 298 -2.61 -11.37 18.17
N THR A 299 -3.64 -11.36 19.02
CA THR A 299 -4.31 -10.15 19.45
C THR A 299 -3.30 -9.41 20.32
N VAL A 300 -2.32 -8.77 19.66
CA VAL A 300 -1.64 -7.64 20.28
C VAL A 300 -2.69 -6.55 20.38
N ASN A 301 -3.46 -6.62 21.46
CA ASN A 301 -4.43 -5.63 21.94
C ASN A 301 -3.67 -4.40 22.47
N TYR A 302 -2.73 -3.88 21.67
CA TYR A 302 -2.14 -2.58 21.92
C TYR A 302 -3.08 -1.58 21.28
N TYR A 303 -4.00 -1.01 22.06
CA TYR A 303 -4.77 0.16 21.62
C TYR A 303 -3.76 1.26 21.27
N PRO A 304 -3.52 1.57 19.98
CA PRO A 304 -2.49 2.53 19.62
C PRO A 304 -3.05 3.92 19.92
N SER A 305 -2.27 4.75 20.62
CA SER A 305 -2.65 6.15 20.84
C SER A 305 -2.77 6.84 19.47
N ARG A 306 -4.00 7.22 19.10
CA ARG A 306 -4.28 8.10 17.93
C ARG A 306 -3.85 9.55 18.20
N VAL A 307 -2.99 9.76 19.19
CA VAL A 307 -2.62 11.05 19.73
C VAL A 307 -1.40 11.59 19.00
N LEU A 308 -1.51 12.83 18.56
CA LEU A 308 -0.48 13.60 17.91
C LEU A 308 -0.15 14.81 18.79
N TYR A 309 1.09 14.88 19.25
CA TYR A 309 1.60 16.00 20.04
C TYR A 309 1.94 17.19 19.15
N GLN A 310 1.95 18.39 19.74
CA GLN A 310 2.35 19.62 19.06
C GLN A 310 3.74 19.47 18.41
N GLU A 311 3.93 20.05 17.22
CA GLU A 311 5.18 20.02 16.43
C GLU A 311 5.63 18.63 15.92
N HIS A 312 4.91 17.56 16.27
CA HIS A 312 5.17 16.23 15.76
C HIS A 312 4.44 16.00 14.43
N ILE A 313 5.04 15.15 13.59
CA ILE A 313 4.45 14.70 12.32
C ILE A 313 3.99 13.25 12.53
N GLY A 314 2.71 12.98 12.26
CA GLY A 314 2.12 11.65 12.30
C GLY A 314 1.71 11.17 10.91
N TYR A 315 1.87 9.87 10.66
CA TYR A 315 1.34 9.25 9.45
C TYR A 315 -0.05 8.67 9.71
N PHE A 316 -1.06 9.24 9.07
CA PHE A 316 -2.44 8.78 9.13
C PHE A 316 -2.76 7.87 7.95
N MET A 317 -3.27 6.66 8.25
CA MET A 317 -3.61 5.61 7.27
C MET A 317 -2.47 5.17 6.33
N ASN A 318 -1.20 5.50 6.62
CA ASN A 318 -0.09 5.41 5.67
C ASN A 318 -0.33 6.23 4.37
N ARG A 319 -1.18 7.28 4.43
CA ARG A 319 -1.59 8.13 3.29
C ARG A 319 -1.40 9.62 3.48
N PHE A 320 -1.51 10.10 4.71
CA PHE A 320 -1.45 11.53 5.02
C PHE A 320 -0.37 11.79 6.05
N LEU A 321 0.51 12.76 5.76
CA LEU A 321 1.35 13.37 6.77
C LEU A 321 0.54 14.47 7.45
N VAL A 322 0.26 14.26 8.74
CA VAL A 322 -0.52 15.18 9.57
C VAL A 322 0.42 15.84 10.57
N LYS A 323 0.34 17.17 10.68
CA LYS A 323 1.03 17.96 11.70
C LYS A 323 0.14 19.08 12.19
N TRP A 324 0.34 19.54 13.41
CA TRP A 324 -0.34 20.71 13.94
C TRP A 324 0.54 21.46 14.93
N ASN A 325 0.42 22.78 14.92
CA ASN A 325 1.14 23.69 15.81
C ASN A 325 0.19 24.79 16.30
N MET A 326 0.55 25.40 17.43
CA MET A 326 0.01 26.70 17.81
C MET A 326 0.74 27.83 17.08
N SER A 327 0.00 28.89 16.74
CA SER A 327 0.54 30.06 16.06
C SER A 327 1.37 30.91 17.02
N LYS A 328 2.67 31.07 16.72
CA LYS A 328 3.62 31.88 17.50
C LYS A 328 3.18 33.33 17.75
N LYS A 329 2.35 33.89 16.84
CA LYS A 329 1.78 35.25 16.97
C LYS A 329 0.90 35.43 18.22
N PHE A 330 0.41 34.33 18.79
CA PHE A 330 -0.49 34.32 19.94
C PHE A 330 0.17 33.73 21.21
N GLU A 331 1.28 32.99 21.09
CA GLU A 331 2.07 32.49 22.23
C GLU A 331 2.71 33.63 23.04
N GLU A 332 3.22 34.66 22.37
CA GLU A 332 3.86 35.83 23.03
C GLU A 332 2.89 36.71 23.84
N ARG A 333 1.56 36.49 23.71
CA ARG A 333 0.54 37.41 24.24
C ARG A 333 -0.26 36.85 25.41
N GLY A 334 -0.01 35.61 25.85
CA GLY A 334 -0.67 34.98 27.01
C GLY A 334 -2.20 34.80 26.91
N ASN A 335 -2.82 35.22 25.81
CA ASN A 335 -4.27 35.17 25.60
C ASN A 335 -4.63 33.92 24.79
N PHE A 336 -4.62 32.76 25.45
CA PHE A 336 -5.26 31.57 24.90
C PHE A 336 -6.77 31.83 24.83
N CYS A 337 -7.36 31.62 23.65
CA CYS A 337 -8.79 31.72 23.50
C CYS A 337 -9.47 30.64 24.35
N SER A 338 -10.45 31.02 25.17
CA SER A 338 -11.18 30.14 26.08
C SER A 338 -11.94 29.00 25.37
N LEU A 339 -12.19 29.15 24.06
CA LEU A 339 -12.78 28.12 23.19
C LEU A 339 -11.74 27.11 22.66
N CYS A 340 -10.45 27.39 22.81
CA CYS A 340 -9.34 26.64 22.22
C CYS A 340 -8.59 25.78 23.24
N ALA A 341 -9.23 25.42 24.36
CA ALA A 341 -8.67 24.56 25.39
C ALA A 341 -8.42 23.15 24.84
N ILE A 342 -7.32 22.98 24.09
CA ILE A 342 -6.58 21.74 24.09
C ILE A 342 -6.13 21.58 25.55
N GLY A 343 -6.46 20.44 26.16
CA GLY A 343 -6.10 20.17 27.56
C GLY A 343 -4.61 20.41 27.82
N GLN A 344 -4.22 20.40 29.10
CA GLN A 344 -2.84 20.62 29.55
C GLN A 344 -1.79 19.74 28.83
N ASP A 345 -2.23 18.64 28.22
CA ASP A 345 -1.39 17.65 27.55
C ASP A 345 -0.93 18.02 26.12
N LEU A 346 -1.32 19.18 25.55
CA LEU A 346 -0.91 19.63 24.20
C LEU A 346 -0.98 18.53 23.14
N ALA A 347 -2.08 17.76 23.19
CA ALA A 347 -2.29 16.54 22.43
C ALA A 347 -3.62 16.63 21.67
N ALA A 348 -3.60 16.25 20.38
CA ALA A 348 -4.79 16.13 19.56
C ALA A 348 -4.95 14.68 19.09
N GLU A 349 -6.17 14.15 19.14
CA GLU A 349 -6.45 12.83 18.57
C GLU A 349 -6.74 12.97 17.07
N VAL A 350 -6.12 12.12 16.25
CA VAL A 350 -6.33 12.04 14.80
C VAL A 350 -7.22 10.85 14.48
N ARG A 351 -8.40 11.11 13.91
CA ARG A 351 -9.36 10.08 13.48
C ARG A 351 -9.89 10.32 12.08
N HIS A 352 -10.70 9.38 11.59
CA HIS A 352 -11.45 9.52 10.35
C HIS A 352 -12.57 10.57 10.51
N MET A 353 -12.89 11.26 9.41
CA MET A 353 -14.09 12.10 9.35
C MET A 353 -15.35 11.24 9.42
N VAL A 354 -16.29 11.65 10.26
CA VAL A 354 -17.61 11.02 10.42
C VAL A 354 -18.71 11.99 10.00
N ASP A 355 -19.91 11.47 9.77
CA ASP A 355 -21.06 12.29 9.32
C ASP A 355 -21.44 13.37 10.37
N ALA A 356 -21.16 13.12 11.66
CA ALA A 356 -21.34 14.09 12.73
C ALA A 356 -20.47 15.35 12.56
N ASP A 357 -19.26 15.23 12.01
CA ASP A 357 -18.38 16.38 11.75
C ASP A 357 -18.99 17.33 10.71
N TRP A 358 -19.58 16.77 9.65
CA TRP A 358 -20.28 17.55 8.63
C TRP A 358 -21.46 18.32 9.23
N LEU A 359 -22.28 17.66 10.06
CA LEU A 359 -23.43 18.28 10.72
C LEU A 359 -22.99 19.38 11.68
N TYR A 360 -21.89 19.16 12.41
CA TYR A 360 -21.31 20.16 13.29
C TYR A 360 -20.83 21.41 12.52
N LEU A 361 -20.13 21.23 11.40
CA LEU A 361 -19.74 22.35 10.53
C LEU A 361 -20.95 23.11 9.99
N ALA A 362 -22.01 22.40 9.58
CA ALA A 362 -23.27 23.04 9.14
C ALA A 362 -23.92 23.87 10.25
N LYS A 363 -23.92 23.38 11.50
CA LYS A 363 -24.41 24.12 12.66
C LYS A 363 -23.58 25.39 12.91
N LEU A 364 -22.26 25.29 12.90
CA LEU A 364 -21.35 26.43 13.07
C LEU A 364 -21.55 27.49 11.98
N ALA A 365 -21.65 27.07 10.71
CA ALA A 365 -21.86 27.97 9.58
C ALA A 365 -23.20 28.73 9.64
N ASN A 366 -24.23 28.10 10.22
CA ASN A 366 -25.58 28.65 10.32
C ASN A 366 -25.85 29.39 11.64
N THR A 367 -24.90 29.42 12.58
CA THR A 367 -25.12 30.09 13.87
C THR A 367 -25.26 31.61 13.66
N SER A 368 -26.46 32.14 13.88
CA SER A 368 -26.78 33.57 13.89
C SER A 368 -26.61 34.12 15.30
N LYS A 369 -25.52 34.85 15.58
CA LYS A 369 -25.29 35.75 16.74
C LYS A 369 -26.04 35.40 18.06
N GLN A 370 -26.01 34.15 18.53
CA GLN A 370 -26.62 33.76 19.81
C GLN A 370 -25.65 32.93 20.67
N LEU A 371 -24.38 33.30 20.66
CA LEU A 371 -23.44 33.02 21.74
C LEU A 371 -22.96 34.37 22.28
N VAL A 372 -23.90 35.14 22.83
CA VAL A 372 -23.58 36.19 23.78
C VAL A 372 -23.58 35.51 25.13
N LEU A 373 -22.39 35.26 25.69
CA LEU A 373 -22.13 35.26 27.13
C LEU A 373 -20.60 35.38 27.33
N ALA A 374 -20.19 36.54 27.84
CA ALA A 374 -18.87 36.96 28.32
C ALA A 374 -17.70 36.80 27.33
N SER A 375 -17.12 37.85 26.74
CA SER A 375 -16.63 39.08 27.37
C SER A 375 -16.53 40.20 26.33
N GLY A 376 -16.81 41.43 26.76
CA GLY A 376 -16.66 42.61 25.91
C GLY A 376 -15.20 42.85 25.55
N ASP A 377 -14.92 42.98 24.26
CA ASP A 377 -14.00 44.00 23.76
C ASP A 377 -14.16 44.15 22.24
N VAL A 378 -15.07 45.04 21.85
CA VAL A 378 -15.15 45.54 20.47
C VAL A 378 -14.27 46.77 20.41
N ARG A 379 -12.96 46.59 20.19
CA ARG A 379 -12.04 47.66 19.74
C ARG A 379 -10.84 47.03 19.04
N ASN A 380 -10.56 47.53 17.83
CA ASN A 380 -9.62 47.06 16.80
C ASN A 380 -10.18 45.97 15.90
N GLY A 381 -10.15 46.18 14.58
CA GLY A 381 -10.72 45.33 13.52
C GLY A 381 -10.12 43.92 13.43
N ARG A 382 -10.26 43.14 14.50
CA ARG A 382 -9.83 41.76 14.67
C ARG A 382 -11.08 40.87 14.58
N ILE A 383 -11.01 39.85 13.73
CA ILE A 383 -12.04 38.82 13.61
C ILE A 383 -12.13 38.10 14.96
N SER A 384 -13.31 38.10 15.59
CA SER A 384 -13.52 37.34 16.83
C SER A 384 -13.34 35.83 16.56
N CYS A 385 -12.89 35.04 17.53
CA CYS A 385 -12.75 33.58 17.33
C CYS A 385 -14.08 32.93 16.90
N ALA A 386 -15.21 33.46 17.37
CA ALA A 386 -16.55 33.04 16.96
C ALA A 386 -16.85 33.35 15.48
N ASP A 387 -16.45 34.52 14.99
CA ASP A 387 -16.59 34.86 13.57
C ASP A 387 -15.62 34.06 12.69
N TYR A 388 -14.40 33.78 13.20
CA TYR A 388 -13.40 32.96 12.51
C TYR A 388 -13.91 31.54 12.29
N VAL A 389 -14.35 30.86 13.35
CA VAL A 389 -14.83 29.46 13.26
C VAL A 389 -16.02 29.35 12.30
N LYS A 390 -16.89 30.36 12.27
CA LYS A 390 -18.01 30.42 11.32
C LYS A 390 -17.54 30.54 9.87
N GLN A 391 -16.63 31.47 9.56
CA GLN A 391 -16.08 31.64 8.21
C GLN A 391 -15.26 30.42 7.78
N SER A 392 -14.50 29.84 8.71
CA SER A 392 -13.74 28.60 8.56
C SER A 392 -14.68 27.43 8.19
N ALA A 393 -15.76 27.24 8.94
CA ALA A 393 -16.77 26.22 8.66
C ALA A 393 -17.46 26.42 7.30
N GLN A 394 -17.80 27.66 6.93
CA GLN A 394 -18.40 27.97 5.63
C GLN A 394 -17.50 27.59 4.46
N ARG A 395 -16.21 27.94 4.52
CA ARG A 395 -15.21 27.57 3.49
C ARG A 395 -15.03 26.05 3.43
N ALA A 396 -14.92 25.40 4.58
CA ALA A 396 -14.76 23.95 4.66
C ALA A 396 -15.97 23.19 4.07
N LEU A 397 -17.20 23.67 4.30
CA LEU A 397 -18.41 23.06 3.72
C LEU A 397 -18.44 23.17 2.19
N VAL A 398 -17.99 24.30 1.62
CA VAL A 398 -17.87 24.45 0.16
C VAL A 398 -16.87 23.44 -0.39
N ALA A 399 -15.71 23.29 0.24
CA ALA A 399 -14.71 22.30 -0.15
C ALA A 399 -15.22 20.86 0.01
N LEU A 400 -15.92 20.53 1.10
CA LEU A 400 -16.45 19.17 1.33
C LEU A 400 -17.54 18.80 0.32
N LYS A 401 -18.33 19.75 -0.19
CA LYS A 401 -19.35 19.51 -1.23
C LYS A 401 -18.77 18.96 -2.53
N SER A 402 -17.55 19.36 -2.90
CA SER A 402 -16.88 18.86 -4.11
C SER A 402 -16.23 17.48 -3.92
N ILE A 403 -16.10 17.00 -2.67
CA ILE A 403 -15.50 15.71 -2.33
C ILE A 403 -16.61 14.66 -2.24
N PRO A 404 -16.49 13.50 -2.94
CA PRO A 404 -17.44 12.40 -2.80
C PRO A 404 -17.57 11.90 -1.36
N VAL A 405 -18.79 11.56 -0.93
CA VAL A 405 -19.09 11.14 0.47
C VAL A 405 -18.16 10.02 0.93
N ALA A 406 -17.92 9.00 0.09
CA ALA A 406 -17.04 7.89 0.42
C ALA A 406 -15.57 8.32 0.62
N ALA A 407 -15.10 9.34 -0.10
CA ALA A 407 -13.75 9.88 0.06
C ALA A 407 -13.61 10.74 1.32
N ARG A 408 -14.67 11.42 1.77
CA ARG A 408 -14.67 12.22 3.00
C ARG A 408 -14.29 11.38 4.21
N ARG A 409 -14.80 10.14 4.30
CA ARG A 409 -14.52 9.21 5.41
C ARG A 409 -13.05 8.84 5.57
N ALA A 410 -12.22 9.06 4.54
CA ALA A 410 -10.78 8.83 4.61
C ALA A 410 -9.98 10.09 4.99
N LEU A 411 -10.62 11.23 5.23
CA LEU A 411 -9.95 12.47 5.61
C LEU A 411 -9.51 12.44 7.08
N PRO A 412 -8.31 12.95 7.39
CA PRO A 412 -7.86 13.13 8.76
C PRO A 412 -8.63 14.27 9.44
N VAL A 413 -9.07 14.00 10.65
CA VAL A 413 -9.75 14.96 11.53
C VAL A 413 -9.00 15.02 12.85
N LEU A 414 -8.72 16.23 13.34
CA LEU A 414 -8.12 16.46 14.64
C LEU A 414 -9.22 16.83 15.64
N VAL A 415 -9.24 16.14 16.77
CA VAL A 415 -10.15 16.41 17.89
C VAL A 415 -9.39 16.56 19.21
N ASN A 416 -9.98 17.24 20.19
CA ASN A 416 -9.45 17.27 21.55
C ASN A 416 -9.84 15.98 22.33
N SER A 417 -9.40 15.89 23.58
CA SER A 417 -9.73 14.78 24.50
C SER A 417 -11.23 14.55 24.71
N ASP A 418 -12.05 15.60 24.56
CA ASP A 418 -13.51 15.53 24.70
C ASP A 418 -14.23 15.18 23.39
N GLY A 419 -13.48 14.97 22.30
CA GLY A 419 -14.00 14.70 20.97
C GLY A 419 -14.48 15.94 20.20
N LEU A 420 -14.23 17.16 20.70
CA LEU A 420 -14.52 18.42 20.01
C LEU A 420 -13.67 18.54 18.75
N LEU A 421 -14.30 18.89 17.63
CA LEU A 421 -13.64 19.09 16.35
C LEU A 421 -12.71 20.31 16.36
N LEU A 422 -11.40 20.08 16.30
CA LEU A 422 -10.37 21.11 16.23
C LEU A 422 -10.06 21.52 14.79
N SER A 423 -9.90 20.56 13.89
CA SER A 423 -9.56 20.83 12.50
C SER A 423 -9.89 19.68 11.55
N ILE A 424 -10.22 20.04 10.30
CA ILE A 424 -10.18 19.14 9.14
C ILE A 424 -9.20 19.75 8.14
N PRO A 425 -7.90 19.44 8.24
CA PRO A 425 -6.86 20.19 7.53
C PRO A 425 -7.00 20.10 6.01
N SER A 426 -7.44 18.96 5.49
CA SER A 426 -7.60 18.72 4.05
C SER A 426 -8.65 19.61 3.37
N VAL A 427 -9.53 20.26 4.14
CA VAL A 427 -10.54 21.20 3.64
C VAL A 427 -10.42 22.59 4.28
N GLY A 428 -9.32 22.83 5.00
CA GLY A 428 -9.03 24.12 5.63
C GLY A 428 -9.98 24.51 6.76
N PHE A 429 -10.61 23.53 7.43
CA PHE A 429 -11.33 23.83 8.65
C PHE A 429 -10.36 23.94 9.82
N GLU A 430 -10.40 25.07 10.50
CA GLU A 430 -9.73 25.34 11.77
C GLU A 430 -10.74 25.96 12.73
N HIS A 431 -10.88 25.37 13.92
CA HIS A 431 -11.79 25.88 14.95
C HIS A 431 -11.28 27.19 15.56
N CYS A 432 -9.96 27.36 15.63
CA CYS A 432 -9.30 28.49 16.26
C CYS A 432 -8.23 29.06 15.32
N PRO A 433 -8.09 30.39 15.19
CA PRO A 433 -7.02 30.99 14.37
C PRO A 433 -5.61 30.74 14.95
N CYS A 434 -5.53 30.30 16.21
CA CYS A 434 -4.28 29.91 16.84
C CYS A 434 -3.87 28.48 16.49
N PHE A 435 -4.81 27.63 16.06
CA PHE A 435 -4.57 26.23 15.77
C PHE A 435 -4.34 26.03 14.28
N VAL A 436 -3.10 25.76 13.89
CA VAL A 436 -2.73 25.55 12.48
C VAL A 436 -2.39 24.09 12.28
N ALA A 437 -3.21 23.40 11.50
CA ALA A 437 -2.99 22.00 11.15
C ALA A 437 -2.86 21.83 9.64
N SER A 438 -2.06 20.86 9.23
CA SER A 438 -1.90 20.51 7.82
C SER A 438 -1.93 19.01 7.65
N ALA A 439 -2.59 18.55 6.58
CA ALA A 439 -2.60 17.17 6.14
C ALA A 439 -2.23 17.11 4.66
N VAL A 440 -1.08 16.51 4.35
CA VAL A 440 -0.59 16.37 2.98
C VAL A 440 -0.70 14.91 2.55
N PHE A 441 -1.39 14.65 1.44
CA PHE A 441 -1.45 13.32 0.87
C PHE A 441 -0.07 12.91 0.35
N LYS A 442 0.56 11.97 1.06
CA LYS A 442 1.79 11.28 0.67
C LYS A 442 1.54 9.80 0.94
N PRO A 443 1.27 8.97 -0.07
CA PRO A 443 1.05 7.53 0.12
C PRO A 443 2.37 6.77 0.26
N MET A 444 2.50 5.85 1.23
CA MET A 444 3.70 5.01 1.39
C MET A 444 3.88 3.97 0.27
N VAL A 445 2.79 3.44 -0.26
CA VAL A 445 2.71 2.52 -1.40
C VAL A 445 2.42 3.37 -2.64
N PRO A 446 3.34 3.45 -3.61
CA PRO A 446 3.14 4.25 -4.81
C PRO A 446 2.20 3.55 -5.80
N LEU A 447 1.61 4.35 -6.69
CA LEU A 447 0.82 3.85 -7.83
C LEU A 447 1.75 3.13 -8.80
N GLY A 448 1.31 2.00 -9.36
CA GLY A 448 2.17 1.10 -10.14
C GLY A 448 2.85 0.02 -9.29
N GLY A 449 2.73 0.12 -7.96
CA GLY A 449 3.26 -0.85 -7.02
C GLY A 449 4.72 -0.57 -6.67
N GLY A 450 5.09 -0.96 -5.44
CA GLY A 450 6.46 -0.87 -4.95
C GLY A 450 7.20 -2.20 -4.92
N TYR A 451 6.57 -3.27 -5.40
CA TYR A 451 7.11 -4.61 -5.32
C TYR A 451 7.24 -5.16 -6.73
N CYS A 452 8.14 -4.55 -7.50
CA CYS A 452 8.77 -5.25 -8.62
C CYS A 452 9.69 -6.30 -8.01
N THR A 453 9.10 -7.37 -7.45
CA THR A 453 9.83 -8.60 -7.18
C THR A 453 10.16 -9.21 -8.53
N PHE A 454 11.37 -8.96 -9.05
CA PHE A 454 11.93 -9.76 -10.13
C PHE A 454 12.23 -11.14 -9.54
N LEU A 455 11.20 -11.99 -9.50
CA LEU A 455 11.27 -13.42 -9.32
C LEU A 455 10.44 -14.02 -10.44
#